data_AF-A0A6C0H0U2-F1
#
_entry.id   AF-A0A6C0H0U2-F1
#
_cell.length_a   1.000
_cell.length_b   1.000
_cell.length_c   1.000
_cell.angle_alpha   90.00
_cell.angle_beta   90.00
_cell.angle_gamma   90.00
#
_symmetry.space_group_name_H-M   'P 1'
#
loop_
_entity.id
_entity.type
_entity.pdbx_description
1 polymer ?
#
loop_
_entity_poly.entity_id
_entity_poly.type
_entity_poly.pdbx_seq_one_letter_code
_entity_poly.pdbx_strand_id
1 'polypeptide(L)'
;MKELIFEYLCTIHVLIWIFILLAFLDSNLAKLNFFFIVPGIYLLHILPFHIFVEIKKQIFKNDYREKEDIFFNSSFLYYLINLQRLLDKKCFLNPLSPQGMLVFGSLTSGYSILYHNKIDLFKL
;
A
#
# COMPACT_ATOMS: atom_id res chain seq x y z
N MET A 1 -8.99 5.20 -23.16
CA MET A 1 -9.71 5.86 -22.03
C MET A 1 -9.68 5.02 -20.75
N LYS A 2 -10.10 3.73 -20.78
CA LYS A 2 -10.05 2.86 -19.59
C LYS A 2 -8.63 2.60 -19.05
N GLU A 3 -7.63 2.52 -19.93
CA GLU A 3 -6.21 2.37 -19.56
C GLU A 3 -5.67 3.59 -18.79
N LEU A 4 -5.97 4.81 -19.25
CA LEU A 4 -5.60 6.04 -18.55
C LEU A 4 -6.25 6.14 -17.16
N ILE A 5 -7.51 5.70 -17.04
CA ILE A 5 -8.21 5.63 -15.74
C ILE A 5 -7.51 4.64 -14.81
N PHE A 6 -7.08 3.50 -15.34
CA PHE A 6 -6.35 2.49 -14.56
C PHE A 6 -4.97 3.01 -14.10
N GLU A 7 -4.21 3.65 -14.98
CA GLU A 7 -2.92 4.26 -14.66
C GLU A 7 -3.05 5.35 -13.58
N TYR A 8 -4.08 6.20 -13.68
CA TYR A 8 -4.38 7.21 -12.68
C TYR A 8 -4.74 6.58 -11.33
N LEU A 9 -5.59 5.55 -11.32
CA LEU A 9 -5.94 4.82 -10.10
C LEU A 9 -4.69 4.16 -9.48
N CYS A 10 -3.84 3.52 -10.27
CA CYS A 10 -2.58 2.93 -9.81
C CYS A 10 -1.67 4.00 -9.16
N THR A 11 -1.58 5.17 -9.77
CA THR A 11 -0.80 6.28 -9.23
C THR A 11 -1.33 6.72 -7.86
N ILE A 12 -2.64 6.92 -7.73
CA ILE A 12 -3.28 7.24 -6.44
C ILE A 12 -3.01 6.14 -5.41
N HIS A 13 -3.12 4.87 -5.81
CA HIS A 13 -2.90 3.74 -4.91
C HIS A 13 -1.47 3.72 -4.36
N VAL A 14 -0.46 3.96 -5.21
CA VAL A 14 0.94 4.06 -4.78
C VAL A 14 1.14 5.24 -3.84
N LEU A 15 0.54 6.41 -4.14
CA LEU A 15 0.62 7.58 -3.27
C LEU A 15 0.00 7.34 -1.88
N ILE A 16 -1.12 6.61 -1.81
CA ILE A 16 -1.74 6.22 -0.53
C ILE A 16 -0.78 5.34 0.28
N TRP A 17 -0.11 4.36 -0.34
CA TRP A 17 0.86 3.52 0.37
C TRP A 17 2.07 4.29 0.84
N ILE A 18 2.62 5.17 0.00
CA ILE A 18 3.72 6.06 0.39
C ILE A 18 3.30 6.90 1.60
N PHE A 19 2.08 7.45 1.59
CA PHE A 19 1.55 8.18 2.72
C PHE A 19 1.51 7.33 3.99
N ILE A 20 0.95 6.12 3.94
CA ILE A 20 0.86 5.22 5.09
C ILE A 20 2.24 4.90 5.68
N LEU A 21 3.23 4.68 4.81
CA LEU A 21 4.58 4.29 5.21
C LEU A 21 5.42 5.47 5.72
N LEU A 22 5.14 6.70 5.30
CA LEU A 22 5.91 7.89 5.66
C LEU A 22 5.22 8.82 6.66
N ALA A 23 3.94 8.57 6.99
CA ALA A 23 3.18 9.39 7.93
C ALA A 23 3.82 9.50 9.32
N PHE A 24 4.69 8.56 9.71
CA PHE A 24 5.39 8.62 11.00
C PHE A 24 6.35 9.81 11.14
N LEU A 25 6.77 10.44 10.04
CA LEU A 25 7.70 11.57 10.04
C LEU A 25 7.11 12.85 10.65
N ASP A 26 5.79 12.96 10.71
CA ASP A 26 5.08 14.08 11.32
C ASP A 26 4.02 13.56 12.30
N SER A 27 3.92 14.16 13.47
CA SER A 27 3.03 13.66 14.53
C SER A 27 1.54 13.84 14.20
N ASN A 28 1.17 14.87 13.44
CA ASN A 28 -0.21 15.08 13.02
C ASN A 28 -0.59 14.11 11.90
N LEU A 29 0.30 13.90 10.93
CA LEU A 29 0.12 12.88 9.89
C LEU A 29 0.07 11.48 10.49
N ALA A 30 0.91 11.17 11.48
CA ALA A 30 0.89 9.88 12.18
C ALA A 30 -0.45 9.65 12.89
N LYS A 31 -1.01 10.65 13.58
CA LYS A 31 -2.36 10.57 14.18
C LYS A 31 -3.42 10.34 13.12
N LEU A 32 -3.39 11.11 12.04
CA LEU A 32 -4.35 10.98 10.95
C LEU A 32 -4.26 9.59 10.30
N ASN A 33 -3.05 9.09 10.10
CA ASN A 33 -2.79 7.77 9.53
C ASN A 33 -3.30 6.65 10.45
N PHE A 34 -2.97 6.73 11.74
CA PHE A 34 -3.29 5.71 12.73
C PHE A 34 -4.79 5.63 13.04
N PHE A 35 -5.46 6.77 13.21
CA PHE A 35 -6.87 6.79 13.63
C PHE A 35 -7.87 6.74 12.47
N PHE A 36 -7.52 7.24 11.28
CA PHE A 36 -8.48 7.39 10.19
C PHE A 36 -8.10 6.58 8.95
N ILE A 37 -6.89 6.76 8.42
CA ILE A 37 -6.52 6.17 7.12
C ILE A 37 -6.34 4.67 7.21
N VAL A 38 -5.53 4.17 8.16
CA VAL A 38 -5.30 2.72 8.30
C VAL A 38 -6.60 1.96 8.60
N PRO A 39 -7.45 2.38 9.56
CA PRO A 39 -8.75 1.74 9.77
C PRO A 39 -9.65 1.79 8.54
N GLY A 40 -9.69 2.92 7.83
CA GLY A 40 -10.48 3.07 6.61
C GLY A 40 -10.05 2.11 5.51
N ILE A 41 -8.73 1.99 5.28
CA ILE A 41 -8.19 1.07 4.27
C ILE A 41 -8.38 -0.39 4.68
N TYR A 42 -8.28 -0.70 5.97
CA TYR A 42 -8.57 -2.03 6.49
C TYR A 42 -10.04 -2.43 6.21
N LEU A 43 -11.00 -1.54 6.48
CA LEU A 43 -12.41 -1.76 6.15
C LEU A 43 -12.63 -1.95 4.64
N LEU A 44 -11.95 -1.16 3.81
CA LEU A 44 -12.02 -1.31 2.35
C LEU A 44 -11.46 -2.65 1.87
N HIS A 45 -10.43 -3.21 2.53
CA HIS A 45 -9.87 -4.52 2.19
C HIS A 45 -10.76 -5.69 2.63
N ILE A 46 -11.64 -5.50 3.61
CA ILE A 46 -12.64 -6.52 4.01
C ILE A 46 -13.75 -6.63 2.96
N LEU A 47 -14.06 -5.53 2.27
CA LEU A 47 -15.12 -5.54 1.28
C LEU A 47 -14.73 -6.43 0.08
N PRO A 48 -15.64 -7.31 -0.39
CA PRO A 48 -15.36 -8.23 -1.50
C PRO A 48 -15.27 -7.52 -2.88
N PHE A 49 -15.37 -6.19 -2.90
CA PHE A 49 -15.37 -5.37 -4.12
C PHE A 49 -14.07 -4.57 -4.19
N HIS A 50 -13.04 -5.13 -4.83
CA HIS A 50 -11.83 -4.38 -5.11
C HIS A 50 -11.96 -3.71 -6.48
N ILE A 51 -12.14 -2.39 -6.51
CA ILE A 51 -12.35 -1.60 -7.75
C ILE A 51 -11.30 -1.92 -8.82
N PHE A 52 -10.05 -2.17 -8.44
CA PHE A 52 -9.02 -2.58 -9.40
C PHE A 52 -9.30 -3.93 -10.04
N VAL A 53 -9.88 -4.90 -9.33
CA VAL A 53 -10.19 -6.23 -9.89
C VAL A 53 -11.33 -6.10 -10.91
N GLU A 54 -12.39 -5.36 -10.60
CA GLU A 54 -13.49 -5.09 -11.51
C GLU A 54 -13.01 -4.36 -12.78
N ILE A 55 -12.20 -3.31 -12.62
CA ILE A 55 -11.66 -2.54 -13.76
C ILE A 55 -10.66 -3.37 -14.56
N LYS A 56 -9.77 -4.15 -13.90
CA LYS A 56 -8.78 -5.01 -14.55
C LYS A 56 -9.45 -6.11 -15.38
N LYS A 57 -10.55 -6.70 -14.89
CA LYS A 57 -11.39 -7.66 -15.64
C LYS A 57 -12.04 -7.05 -16.88
N GLN A 58 -12.40 -5.77 -16.84
CA GLN A 58 -12.99 -5.07 -17.99
C GLN A 58 -11.97 -4.63 -19.04
N ILE A 59 -10.72 -4.41 -18.64
CA ILE A 59 -9.63 -4.00 -19.55
C ILE A 59 -8.98 -5.22 -20.21
N PHE A 60 -8.73 -6.28 -19.44
CA PHE A 60 -8.06 -7.49 -19.94
C PHE A 60 -9.08 -8.62 -20.11
N LYS A 61 -9.74 -8.64 -21.27
CA LYS A 61 -10.82 -9.60 -21.60
C LYS A 61 -10.33 -11.04 -21.84
N ASN A 62 -9.05 -11.23 -22.19
CA ASN A 62 -8.46 -12.55 -22.45
C ASN A 62 -7.04 -12.60 -21.86
N ASP A 63 -6.80 -13.71 -21.14
CA ASP A 63 -5.56 -14.25 -20.59
C ASP A 63 -4.62 -13.32 -19.79
N TYR A 64 -4.63 -13.54 -18.48
CA TYR A 64 -3.92 -12.76 -17.47
C TYR A 64 -2.40 -13.01 -17.42
N ARG A 65 -1.90 -14.10 -18.02
CA ARG A 65 -0.54 -14.58 -17.74
C ARG A 65 0.54 -14.12 -18.72
N GLU A 66 0.20 -13.64 -19.91
CA GLU A 66 1.20 -13.33 -20.95
C GLU A 66 1.56 -11.84 -21.05
N LYS A 67 0.78 -10.92 -20.47
CA LYS A 67 0.97 -9.46 -20.68
C LYS A 67 1.61 -8.70 -19.53
N GLU A 68 1.75 -9.29 -18.34
CA GLU A 68 2.50 -8.66 -17.24
C GLU A 68 4.01 -8.54 -17.57
N ASP A 69 4.56 -9.48 -18.35
CA ASP A 69 5.98 -9.45 -18.74
C ASP A 69 6.31 -8.36 -19.78
N ILE A 70 5.33 -7.87 -20.54
CA ILE A 70 5.55 -6.88 -21.61
C ILE A 70 5.58 -5.44 -21.04
N PHE A 71 4.85 -5.18 -19.95
CA PHE A 71 4.70 -3.82 -19.41
C PHE A 71 5.85 -3.41 -18.47
N PHE A 72 6.53 -4.37 -17.85
CA PHE A 72 7.63 -4.12 -16.92
C PHE A 72 9.00 -4.21 -17.60
N ASN A 73 9.24 -3.37 -18.60
CA ASN A 73 10.50 -3.31 -19.35
C ASN A 73 11.65 -2.61 -18.58
N SER A 74 11.51 -2.41 -17.26
CA SER A 74 12.57 -1.86 -16.41
C SER A 74 13.11 -2.94 -15.47
N SER A 75 14.44 -3.11 -15.45
CA SER A 75 15.13 -4.13 -14.66
C SER A 75 14.78 -4.06 -13.17
N PHE A 76 14.52 -2.86 -12.65
CA PHE A 76 14.18 -2.63 -11.26
C PHE A 76 12.77 -3.10 -10.89
N LEU A 77 11.75 -2.77 -11.70
CA LEU A 77 10.38 -3.21 -11.43
C LEU A 77 10.25 -4.73 -11.57
N TYR A 78 10.93 -5.33 -12.54
CA TYR A 78 11.01 -6.78 -12.66
C TYR A 78 11.56 -7.42 -11.38
N TYR A 79 12.65 -6.86 -10.83
CA TYR A 79 13.24 -7.35 -9.60
C TYR A 79 12.29 -7.24 -8.40
N LEU A 80 11.59 -6.10 -8.25
CA LEU A 80 10.63 -5.90 -7.17
C LEU A 80 9.44 -6.86 -7.25
N ILE A 81 8.88 -7.08 -8.44
CA ILE A 81 7.78 -8.03 -8.65
C ILE A 81 8.25 -9.45 -8.35
N ASN A 82 9.46 -9.81 -8.76
CA ASN A 82 9.99 -11.14 -8.52
C ASN A 82 10.29 -11.36 -7.03
N LEU A 83 10.78 -10.33 -6.33
CA LEU A 83 10.93 -10.34 -4.88
C LEU A 83 9.59 -10.50 -4.17
N GLN A 84 8.56 -9.77 -4.58
CA GLN A 84 7.20 -9.91 -4.04
C GLN A 84 6.67 -11.34 -4.25
N ARG A 85 6.79 -11.89 -5.46
CA ARG A 85 6.38 -13.28 -5.76
C ARG A 85 7.16 -14.32 -4.96
N LEU A 86 8.44 -14.09 -4.69
CA LEU A 86 9.27 -14.94 -3.83
C LEU A 86 8.81 -14.87 -2.37
N LEU A 87 8.51 -13.66 -1.88
CA LEU A 87 8.00 -13.44 -0.52
C LEU A 87 6.61 -14.09 -0.35
N ASP A 88 5.71 -13.98 -1.32
CA ASP A 88 4.40 -14.64 -1.28
C ASP A 88 4.51 -16.17 -1.26
N LYS A 89 5.53 -16.75 -1.89
CA LYS A 89 5.76 -18.20 -1.90
C LYS A 89 6.44 -18.73 -0.63
N LYS A 90 7.28 -17.92 0.03
CA LYS A 90 8.17 -18.38 1.10
C LYS A 90 7.80 -17.84 2.49
N CYS A 91 7.09 -16.72 2.57
CA CYS A 91 6.70 -16.10 3.83
C CYS A 91 5.21 -16.32 4.07
N PHE A 92 4.87 -16.79 5.28
CA PHE A 92 3.47 -16.95 5.73
C PHE A 92 2.73 -15.59 5.80
N LEU A 93 3.49 -14.51 6.00
CA LEU A 93 3.04 -13.12 5.97
C LEU A 93 4.05 -12.32 5.13
N ASN A 94 3.64 -11.86 3.95
CA ASN A 94 4.49 -11.02 3.10
C ASN A 94 4.46 -9.58 3.63
N PRO A 95 5.60 -9.00 4.07
CA PRO A 95 5.64 -7.62 4.58
C PRO A 95 5.31 -6.58 3.51
N LEU A 96 5.51 -6.90 2.23
CA LEU A 96 5.14 -6.07 1.08
C LEU A 96 3.70 -6.33 0.59
N SER A 97 2.96 -7.23 1.24
CA SER A 97 1.52 -7.34 1.01
C SER A 97 0.81 -6.09 1.54
N PRO A 98 -0.38 -5.75 1.02
CA PRO A 98 -1.22 -4.70 1.60
C PRO A 98 -1.39 -4.84 3.12
N GLN A 99 -1.60 -6.06 3.62
CA GLN A 99 -1.74 -6.33 5.05
C GLN A 99 -0.45 -6.06 5.82
N GLY A 100 0.70 -6.47 5.26
CA GLY A 100 2.02 -6.21 5.85
C GLY A 100 2.34 -4.72 5.94
N MET A 101 2.05 -3.96 4.87
CA MET A 101 2.25 -2.52 4.83
C MET A 101 1.31 -1.77 5.77
N LEU A 102 0.07 -2.24 5.96
CA LEU A 102 -0.84 -1.67 6.98
C LEU A 102 -0.31 -1.88 8.38
N VAL A 103 0.13 -3.10 8.73
CA VAL A 103 0.71 -3.40 10.05
C VAL A 103 1.95 -2.52 10.29
N PHE A 104 2.83 -2.41 9.30
CA PHE A 104 4.01 -1.56 9.39
C PHE A 104 3.66 -0.08 9.59
N GLY A 105 2.72 0.44 8.80
CA GLY A 105 2.21 1.81 8.93
C GLY A 105 1.58 2.08 10.29
N SER A 106 0.80 1.15 10.83
CA SER A 106 0.23 1.25 12.18
C SER A 106 1.31 1.32 13.26
N LEU A 107 2.29 0.41 13.21
CA LEU A 107 3.35 0.35 14.23
C LEU A 107 4.22 1.62 14.21
N THR A 108 4.65 2.04 13.03
CA THR A 108 5.47 3.25 12.87
C THR A 108 4.72 4.52 13.26
N SER A 109 3.44 4.64 12.88
CA SER A 109 2.61 5.79 13.30
C SER A 109 2.36 5.79 14.81
N GLY A 110 2.03 4.63 15.40
CA GLY A 110 1.86 4.51 16.85
C GLY A 110 3.13 4.84 17.64
N TYR A 111 4.29 4.39 17.15
CA TYR A 111 5.59 4.75 17.72
C TYR A 111 5.83 6.26 17.68
N SER A 112 5.61 6.89 16.53
CA SER A 112 5.77 8.35 16.36
C SER A 112 4.87 9.14 17.30
N ILE A 113 3.59 8.76 17.43
CA ILE A 113 2.64 9.40 18.36
C ILE A 113 3.15 9.31 19.81
N LEU A 114 3.63 8.15 20.23
CA LEU A 114 4.11 7.94 21.60
C LEU A 114 5.40 8.71 21.90
N TYR A 115 6.32 8.79 20.94
CA TYR A 115 7.61 9.46 21.14
C TYR A 115 7.53 10.97 20.96
N HIS A 116 6.77 11.49 20.00
CA HIS A 116 6.56 12.93 19.86
C HIS A 116 5.77 13.52 21.03
N ASN A 117 4.72 12.84 21.51
CA ASN A 117 3.98 13.31 22.68
C ASN A 117 4.84 13.28 23.97
N LYS A 118 5.82 12.37 24.08
CA LYS A 118 6.77 12.38 25.21
C LYS A 118 7.71 13.59 25.17
N ILE A 119 8.17 14.00 23.99
CA ILE A 119 9.03 15.18 23.85
C ILE A 119 8.31 16.46 24.29
N ASP A 120 7.01 16.57 24.01
CA ASP A 120 6.22 17.74 24.43
C ASP A 120 5.91 17.73 25.94
N LEU A 121 5.81 16.56 26.57
CA LEU A 121 5.56 16.45 28.02
C LEU A 121 6.78 16.84 28.87
N PHE A 122 8.01 16.68 28.35
CA PHE A 122 9.25 17.08 29.03
C PHE A 122 9.66 18.55 28.75
N LYS A 123 8.82 19.31 28.05
CA LYS A 123 9.00 20.75 27.79
C LYS A 123 8.17 21.66 28.70
N LEU A 124 7.45 21.10 29.68
CA LEU A 124 6.78 21.82 30.77
C LEU A 124 7.60 21.74 32.06
#